data_AF-A0A2U1N280-F1
#
_entry.id   AF-A0A2U1N280-F1
#
_cell.length_a   1.000
_cell.length_b   1.000
_cell.length_c   1.000
_cell.angle_alpha   90.00
_cell.angle_beta   90.00
_cell.angle_gamma   90.00
#
_symmetry.space_group_name_H-M   'P 1'
#
loop_
_entity.id
_entity.type
_entity.pdbx_description
1 polymer ?
#
loop_
_entity_poly.entity_id
_entity_poly.type
_entity_poly.pdbx_seq_one_letter_code
_entity_poly.pdbx_strand_id
1 'polypeptide(L)'
;MDNSDKLKNPIRPCNNHHLSRDRTPTLDYLHSSHSPEKEECVISTQEYIRKVVEDVGEDEDFTRGPWLSVVEFVNANGGEGVVFGCLGDIKSFINNGKVDQVVAIIKSCTPNALGDLTVTFKDLSGSIPGAIHHKIINDEGGYGKDIHVGAAVIVHNVSVFSPNRSHH
;
A
#
# COMPACT_ATOMS: atom_id res chain seq x y z
N MET A 1 28.83 -32.64 8.08
CA MET A 1 28.07 -32.77 6.83
C MET A 1 26.98 -31.73 6.90
N ASP A 2 27.15 -30.71 6.07
CA ASP A 2 26.47 -29.43 6.12
C ASP A 2 25.03 -29.56 5.62
N ASN A 3 24.09 -28.95 6.33
CA ASN A 3 22.66 -29.02 6.05
C ASN A 3 22.11 -27.60 6.25
N SER A 4 22.06 -26.81 5.19
CA SER A 4 21.36 -25.52 5.17
C SER A 4 21.11 -25.10 3.73
N ASP A 5 19.94 -25.50 3.26
CA ASP A 5 19.39 -25.23 1.95
C ASP A 5 19.20 -23.73 1.66
N LYS A 6 19.73 -23.31 0.51
CA LYS A 6 19.06 -22.53 -0.55
C LYS A 6 18.11 -21.41 -0.09
N LEU A 7 18.65 -20.21 0.16
CA LEU A 7 17.89 -18.98 -0.07
C LEU A 7 17.62 -18.83 -1.57
N LYS A 8 16.36 -19.02 -1.97
CA LYS A 8 15.89 -18.84 -3.33
C LYS A 8 15.31 -17.43 -3.45
N ASN A 9 15.86 -16.65 -4.39
CA ASN A 9 15.50 -15.27 -4.68
C ASN A 9 13.96 -15.11 -4.88
N PRO A 10 13.27 -14.18 -4.17
CA PRO A 10 11.80 -14.09 -4.19
C PRO A 10 11.21 -13.34 -5.39
N ILE A 11 12.02 -12.78 -6.29
CA ILE A 11 11.52 -11.92 -7.38
C ILE A 11 11.71 -12.61 -8.74
N ARG A 12 10.62 -12.81 -9.48
CA ARG A 12 10.62 -13.37 -10.85
C ARG A 12 10.18 -12.29 -11.85
N PRO A 13 10.86 -12.16 -13.01
CA PRO A 13 10.39 -11.33 -14.11
C PRO A 13 9.30 -12.08 -14.91
N CYS A 14 8.18 -11.41 -15.19
CA CYS A 14 7.05 -11.99 -15.92
C CYS A 14 7.19 -11.76 -17.42
N ASN A 15 7.14 -12.85 -18.21
CA ASN A 15 6.98 -12.80 -19.67
C ASN A 15 5.84 -13.73 -20.11
N ASN A 16 4.81 -13.11 -20.71
CA ASN A 16 3.80 -13.57 -21.67
C ASN A 16 3.05 -14.92 -21.56
N HIS A 17 1.71 -14.78 -21.62
CA HIS A 17 0.80 -15.17 -22.73
C HIS A 17 -0.41 -16.06 -22.35
N HIS A 18 -1.59 -15.56 -22.77
CA HIS A 18 -2.79 -16.29 -23.24
C HIS A 18 -4.02 -16.45 -22.29
N LEU A 19 -5.07 -15.65 -22.59
CA LEU A 19 -6.54 -15.88 -22.67
C LEU A 19 -7.24 -16.79 -21.61
N SER A 20 -8.49 -16.61 -21.16
CA SER A 20 -9.65 -15.75 -21.45
C SER A 20 -10.83 -16.22 -20.55
N ARG A 21 -11.79 -15.33 -20.26
CA ARG A 21 -13.27 -15.50 -20.27
C ARG A 21 -14.05 -15.06 -19.02
N ASP A 22 -15.07 -14.26 -19.35
CA ASP A 22 -16.12 -13.58 -18.59
C ASP A 22 -16.94 -14.40 -17.58
N ARG A 23 -17.37 -13.73 -16.50
CA ARG A 23 -18.70 -13.91 -15.89
C ARG A 23 -19.10 -12.73 -14.97
N THR A 24 -20.15 -11.99 -15.35
CA THR A 24 -20.87 -11.00 -14.52
C THR A 24 -21.75 -11.65 -13.45
N PRO A 25 -21.95 -11.00 -12.27
CA PRO A 25 -23.19 -11.18 -11.52
C PRO A 25 -23.90 -9.85 -11.17
N THR A 26 -25.23 -9.95 -11.19
CA THR A 26 -26.26 -8.94 -10.92
C THR A 26 -26.32 -8.47 -9.46
N LEU A 27 -26.75 -7.23 -9.29
CA LEU A 27 -26.80 -6.42 -8.07
C LEU A 27 -28.15 -6.55 -7.35
N ASP A 28 -28.18 -7.25 -6.21
CA ASP A 28 -29.31 -7.23 -5.28
C ASP A 28 -28.91 -6.43 -4.02
N TYR A 29 -29.46 -5.22 -3.91
CA TYR A 29 -29.30 -4.28 -2.79
C TYR A 29 -30.25 -4.68 -1.66
N LEU A 30 -29.72 -5.04 -0.49
CA LEU A 30 -30.48 -5.09 0.75
C LEU A 30 -29.93 -4.03 1.71
N HIS A 31 -30.76 -3.03 1.99
CA HIS A 31 -30.59 -2.10 3.10
C HIS A 31 -30.46 -2.91 4.41
N SER A 32 -29.30 -2.83 5.06
CA SER A 32 -29.15 -3.22 6.46
C SER A 32 -28.59 -2.03 7.23
N SER A 33 -29.41 -1.51 8.12
CA SER A 33 -29.08 -0.45 9.07
C SER A 33 -27.95 -0.90 10.00
N HIS A 34 -26.85 -0.14 10.05
CA HIS A 34 -25.87 -0.20 11.13
C HIS A 34 -25.49 1.22 11.60
N SER A 35 -25.39 1.37 12.91
CA SER A 35 -25.02 2.56 13.68
C SER A 35 -23.61 3.08 13.34
N PRO A 36 -23.31 4.39 13.53
CA PRO A 36 -22.00 4.94 13.22
C PRO A 36 -21.02 4.61 14.36
N GLU A 37 -20.62 3.35 14.45
CA GLU A 37 -19.31 3.03 15.01
C GLU A 37 -18.29 3.56 14.00
N LYS A 38 -17.24 4.24 14.49
CA LYS A 38 -16.25 4.87 13.61
C LYS A 38 -15.61 3.80 12.74
N GLU A 39 -16.07 3.71 11.48
CA GLU A 39 -15.56 2.76 10.51
C GLU A 39 -14.08 3.06 10.31
N GLU A 40 -13.25 2.15 10.80
CA GLU A 40 -11.85 2.06 10.41
C GLU A 40 -11.84 1.82 8.89
N CYS A 41 -11.16 2.65 8.10
CA CYS A 41 -10.91 2.36 6.68
C CYS A 41 -9.89 1.21 6.58
N VAL A 42 -10.36 0.02 6.96
CA VAL A 42 -9.77 -1.27 6.65
C VAL A 42 -10.50 -1.75 5.43
N ILE A 43 -9.81 -1.72 4.31
CA ILE A 43 -10.39 -2.15 3.04
C ILE A 43 -9.85 -3.54 2.72
N SER A 44 -10.77 -4.47 2.47
CA SER A 44 -10.40 -5.74 1.85
C SER A 44 -9.85 -5.49 0.45
N THR A 45 -9.05 -6.41 -0.09
CA THR A 45 -8.56 -6.32 -1.49
C THR A 45 -9.71 -6.03 -2.47
N GLN A 46 -10.87 -6.68 -2.29
CA GLN A 46 -12.04 -6.47 -3.15
C GLN A 46 -12.66 -5.07 -3.01
N GLU A 47 -12.69 -4.53 -1.79
CA GLU A 47 -13.21 -3.18 -1.54
C GLU A 47 -12.24 -2.09 -1.99
N TYR A 48 -10.94 -2.32 -1.86
CA TYR A 48 -9.91 -1.47 -2.44
C TYR A 48 -10.07 -1.37 -3.96
N ILE A 49 -10.23 -2.51 -4.66
CA ILE A 49 -10.50 -2.52 -6.10
C ILE A 49 -11.76 -1.72 -6.42
N ARG A 50 -12.85 -1.92 -5.67
CA ARG A 50 -14.10 -1.17 -5.88
C ARG A 50 -13.91 0.33 -5.74
N LYS A 51 -13.23 0.78 -4.69
CA LYS A 51 -12.89 2.20 -4.46
C LYS A 51 -11.96 2.75 -5.54
N VAL A 52 -10.97 1.97 -6.00
CA VAL A 52 -10.13 2.32 -7.16
C VAL A 52 -10.99 2.46 -8.43
N VAL A 53 -12.03 1.66 -8.62
CA VAL A 53 -12.88 1.80 -9.82
C VAL A 53 -13.88 2.96 -9.71
N GLU A 54 -14.38 3.25 -8.51
CA GLU A 54 -15.42 4.26 -8.27
C GLU A 54 -14.86 5.68 -8.06
N ASP A 55 -13.67 5.84 -7.47
CA ASP A 55 -13.14 7.13 -6.97
C ASP A 55 -11.92 7.66 -7.78
N VAL A 56 -11.44 6.91 -8.77
CA VAL A 56 -10.25 7.27 -9.60
C VAL A 56 -10.53 8.36 -10.64
N GLY A 57 -11.75 8.88 -10.71
CA GLY A 57 -12.31 9.58 -11.87
C GLY A 57 -11.50 10.72 -12.50
N GLU A 58 -10.55 11.35 -11.80
CA GLU A 58 -9.75 12.46 -12.36
C GLU A 58 -8.26 12.48 -11.95
N ASP A 59 -7.83 11.61 -11.04
CA ASP A 59 -6.47 11.68 -10.51
C ASP A 59 -5.49 10.88 -11.36
N GLU A 60 -4.60 11.60 -12.05
CA GLU A 60 -3.57 10.99 -12.90
C GLU A 60 -2.66 10.01 -12.12
N ASP A 61 -2.46 10.22 -10.82
CA ASP A 61 -1.60 9.33 -10.03
C ASP A 61 -2.16 7.89 -10.03
N PHE A 62 -3.49 7.73 -9.97
CA PHE A 62 -4.17 6.43 -9.84
C PHE A 62 -4.62 5.82 -11.16
N THR A 63 -4.40 6.52 -12.28
CA THR A 63 -4.63 5.98 -13.63
C THR A 63 -3.34 5.60 -14.34
N ARG A 64 -2.17 5.90 -13.75
CA ARG A 64 -0.86 5.65 -14.35
C ARG A 64 -0.31 4.26 -14.05
N GLY A 65 0.59 3.83 -14.94
CA GLY A 65 1.23 2.51 -14.92
C GLY A 65 1.75 2.07 -13.54
N PRO A 66 2.53 2.88 -12.80
CA PRO A 66 3.06 2.47 -11.50
C PRO A 66 1.97 2.03 -10.51
N TRP A 67 0.88 2.79 -10.39
CA TRP A 67 -0.24 2.44 -9.53
C TRP A 67 -0.93 1.18 -10.00
N LEU A 68 -1.30 1.11 -11.28
CA LEU A 68 -1.98 -0.04 -11.85
C LEU A 68 -1.16 -1.34 -11.68
N SER A 69 0.16 -1.27 -11.87
CA SER A 69 1.06 -2.40 -11.65
C SER A 69 1.08 -2.87 -10.19
N VAL A 70 1.04 -1.94 -9.23
CA VAL A 70 0.96 -2.29 -7.80
C VAL A 70 -0.40 -2.90 -7.47
N VAL A 71 -1.50 -2.37 -8.02
CA VAL A 71 -2.84 -2.96 -7.85
C VAL A 71 -2.89 -4.37 -8.41
N GLU A 72 -2.36 -4.61 -9.61
CA GLU A 72 -2.27 -5.94 -10.20
C GLU A 72 -1.42 -6.90 -9.35
N PHE A 73 -0.28 -6.44 -8.85
CA PHE A 73 0.57 -7.23 -7.96
C PHE A 73 -0.15 -7.59 -6.66
N VAL A 74 -0.80 -6.61 -6.02
CA VAL A 74 -1.61 -6.82 -4.82
C VAL A 74 -2.77 -7.78 -5.11
N ASN A 75 -3.39 -7.71 -6.27
CA ASN A 75 -4.48 -8.63 -6.63
C ASN A 75 -3.98 -10.07 -6.88
N ALA A 76 -2.79 -10.21 -7.46
CA ALA A 76 -2.19 -11.52 -7.73
C ALA A 76 -1.60 -12.19 -6.47
N ASN A 77 -1.13 -11.39 -5.51
CA ASN A 77 -0.39 -11.86 -4.35
C ASN A 77 -1.14 -11.68 -3.02
N GLY A 78 -2.15 -10.82 -2.98
CA GLY A 78 -2.99 -10.54 -1.83
C GLY A 78 -4.04 -11.62 -1.68
N GLY A 79 -3.70 -12.66 -0.91
CA GLY A 79 -4.66 -13.67 -0.49
C GLY A 79 -5.85 -13.06 0.26
N GLU A 80 -6.92 -13.85 0.38
CA GLU A 80 -8.06 -13.57 1.24
C GLU A 80 -7.55 -13.32 2.68
N GLY A 81 -7.66 -12.07 3.17
CA GLY A 81 -7.28 -11.70 4.55
C GLY A 81 -6.17 -10.67 4.73
N VAL A 82 -5.57 -10.11 3.66
CA VAL A 82 -4.63 -8.97 3.81
C VAL A 82 -5.40 -7.68 4.10
N VAL A 83 -5.04 -7.01 5.19
CA VAL A 83 -5.59 -5.70 5.56
C VAL A 83 -4.77 -4.57 4.93
N PHE A 84 -5.39 -3.82 4.02
CA PHE A 84 -4.81 -2.58 3.50
C PHE A 84 -5.27 -1.40 4.34
N GLY A 85 -4.31 -0.65 4.88
CA GLY A 85 -4.58 0.58 5.60
C GLY A 85 -4.64 1.77 4.65
N CYS A 86 -5.65 2.62 4.87
CA CYS A 86 -5.80 3.92 4.22
C CYS A 86 -4.94 4.98 4.94
N LEU A 87 -4.15 5.78 4.22
CA LEU A 87 -3.30 6.84 4.80
C LEU A 87 -4.11 7.91 5.53
N GLY A 88 -5.27 8.31 5.00
CA GLY A 88 -6.15 9.32 5.57
C GLY A 88 -6.66 8.94 6.95
N ASP A 89 -6.89 7.65 7.17
CA ASP A 89 -7.42 7.10 8.41
C ASP A 89 -6.38 6.35 9.24
N ILE A 90 -5.09 6.39 8.87
CA ILE A 90 -4.02 5.60 9.49
C ILE A 90 -3.94 5.74 11.03
N LYS A 91 -4.45 6.85 11.58
CA LYS A 91 -4.53 7.11 13.02
C LYS A 91 -5.51 6.18 13.76
N SER A 92 -6.49 5.60 13.09
CA SER A 92 -7.42 4.64 13.70
C SER A 92 -6.68 3.40 14.22
N PHE A 93 -5.59 3.01 13.55
CA PHE A 93 -4.77 1.85 13.87
C PHE A 93 -3.86 2.02 15.10
N ILE A 94 -3.88 3.19 15.77
CA ILE A 94 -3.09 3.42 17.00
C ILE A 94 -3.37 2.36 18.08
N ASN A 95 -4.62 1.88 18.18
CA ASN A 95 -4.99 0.87 19.17
C ASN A 95 -4.76 -0.57 18.68
N ASN A 96 -4.80 -0.78 17.36
CA ASN A 96 -4.65 -2.09 16.71
C ASN A 96 -3.16 -2.43 16.46
N GLY A 97 -2.29 -1.42 16.56
CA GLY A 97 -0.84 -1.52 16.60
C GLY A 97 -0.19 -1.73 15.24
N LYS A 98 -0.81 -2.50 14.32
CA LYS A 98 -0.22 -2.84 13.02
C LYS A 98 -1.23 -2.83 11.88
N VAL A 99 -0.72 -2.45 10.71
CA VAL A 99 -1.34 -2.60 9.39
C VAL A 99 -0.44 -3.53 8.57
N ASP A 100 -1.03 -4.53 7.91
CA ASP A 100 -0.25 -5.48 7.12
C ASP A 100 0.48 -4.77 5.98
N GLN A 101 -0.27 -3.98 5.22
CA GLN A 101 0.23 -3.28 4.04
C GLN A 101 -0.39 -1.89 3.87
N VAL A 102 0.43 -0.95 3.41
CA VAL A 102 0.00 0.34 2.89
C VAL A 102 0.52 0.49 1.47
N VAL A 103 -0.36 0.89 0.56
CA VAL A 103 -0.03 1.15 -0.84
C VAL A 103 -0.12 2.64 -1.08
N ALA A 104 0.93 3.25 -1.62
CA ALA A 104 0.98 4.68 -1.83
C ALA A 104 1.86 5.08 -3.02
N ILE A 105 1.66 6.31 -3.49
CA ILE A 105 2.46 6.95 -4.52
C ILE A 105 3.34 8.02 -3.87
N ILE A 106 4.59 8.10 -4.31
CA ILE A 106 5.50 9.16 -3.89
C ILE A 106 5.15 10.45 -4.64
N LYS A 107 4.65 11.47 -3.92
CA LYS A 107 4.33 12.79 -4.47
C LYS A 107 5.48 13.77 -4.43
N SER A 108 6.38 13.60 -3.46
CA SER A 108 7.59 14.40 -3.33
C SER A 108 8.69 13.54 -2.73
N CYS A 109 9.92 13.86 -3.10
CA CYS A 109 11.13 13.25 -2.54
C CYS A 109 12.25 14.28 -2.51
N THR A 110 12.70 14.65 -1.32
CA THR A 110 13.76 15.64 -1.12
C THR A 110 14.84 15.04 -0.22
N PRO A 111 16.09 14.92 -0.68
CA PRO A 111 17.19 14.46 0.16
C PRO A 111 17.38 15.38 1.37
N ASN A 112 17.61 14.81 2.55
CA ASN A 112 18.01 15.56 3.72
C ASN A 112 19.55 15.58 3.83
N ALA A 113 20.09 16.45 4.70
CA ALA A 113 21.54 16.60 4.87
C ALA A 113 22.23 15.40 5.55
N LEU A 114 21.46 14.41 6.03
CA LEU A 114 21.95 13.21 6.72
C LEU A 114 21.89 11.94 5.83
N GLY A 115 21.47 12.11 4.57
CA GLY A 115 21.37 11.03 3.59
C GLY A 115 20.03 10.31 3.53
N ASP A 116 19.07 10.66 4.40
CA ASP A 116 17.69 10.18 4.28
C ASP A 116 16.91 11.00 3.25
N LEU A 117 15.68 10.59 2.97
CA LEU A 117 14.79 11.27 2.05
C LEU A 117 13.49 11.66 2.76
N THR A 118 13.17 12.95 2.78
CA THR A 118 11.83 13.42 3.14
C THR A 118 10.90 13.17 1.97
N VAL A 119 9.76 12.53 2.23
CA VAL A 119 8.79 12.13 1.19
C VAL A 119 7.38 12.52 1.57
N THR A 120 6.51 12.63 0.58
CA THR A 120 5.05 12.66 0.78
C THR A 120 4.46 11.46 0.08
N PHE A 121 3.78 10.60 0.83
CA PHE A 121 3.03 9.47 0.31
C PHE A 121 1.58 9.86 0.08
N LYS A 122 0.97 9.35 -0.98
CA LYS A 122 -0.44 9.58 -1.31
C LYS A 122 -1.13 8.27 -1.69
N ASP A 123 -2.33 8.08 -1.20
CA ASP A 123 -3.26 7.05 -1.64
C ASP A 123 -4.63 7.66 -1.93
N LEU A 124 -5.63 6.84 -2.23
CA LEU A 124 -7.00 7.31 -2.51
C LEU A 124 -7.62 8.09 -1.34
N SER A 125 -7.21 7.79 -0.11
CA SER A 125 -7.79 8.39 1.10
C SER A 125 -7.11 9.69 1.52
N GLY A 126 -5.89 9.95 1.07
CA GLY A 126 -5.20 11.19 1.39
C GLY A 126 -3.69 11.15 1.18
N SER A 127 -2.99 12.07 1.84
CA SER A 127 -1.53 12.16 1.78
C SER A 127 -0.93 12.33 3.16
N ILE A 128 0.25 11.75 3.37
CA ILE A 128 1.00 11.87 4.62
C ILE A 128 2.48 12.16 4.35
N PRO A 129 3.12 13.09 5.09
CA PRO A 129 4.57 13.23 5.04
C PRO A 129 5.25 12.05 5.73
N GLY A 130 6.46 11.72 5.29
CA GLY A 130 7.27 10.65 5.86
C GLY A 130 8.76 10.85 5.60
N ALA A 131 9.55 9.89 6.06
CA ALA A 131 10.98 9.84 5.80
C ALA A 131 11.39 8.41 5.42
N ILE A 132 12.30 8.28 4.46
CA ILE A 132 12.93 7.02 4.08
C ILE A 132 14.39 7.08 4.52
N HIS A 133 14.76 6.21 5.46
CA HIS A 133 16.10 6.14 6.04
C HIS A 133 17.16 5.80 4.99
N HIS A 134 18.36 6.40 5.08
CA HIS A 134 19.43 6.26 4.10
C HIS A 134 19.81 4.82 3.75
N LYS A 135 19.63 3.86 4.68
CA LYS A 135 19.93 2.43 4.44
C LYS A 135 19.06 1.84 3.34
N ILE A 136 17.78 2.22 3.27
CA ILE A 136 16.87 1.77 2.21
C ILE A 136 17.31 2.32 0.84
N ILE A 137 17.96 3.48 0.83
CA ILE A 137 18.35 4.22 -0.38
C ILE A 137 19.73 3.75 -0.88
N ASN A 138 20.69 3.67 0.03
CA ASN A 138 22.12 3.63 -0.26
C ASN A 138 22.79 2.27 0.01
N ASP A 139 22.11 1.32 0.68
CA ASP A 139 22.69 -0.02 0.84
C ASP A 139 22.93 -0.66 -0.54
N GLU A 140 23.90 -1.58 -0.62
CA GLU A 140 24.18 -2.30 -1.87
C GLU A 140 22.96 -3.14 -2.27
N GLY A 141 22.39 -2.85 -3.44
CA GLY A 141 21.09 -3.41 -3.85
C GLY A 141 19.87 -2.70 -3.27
N GLY A 142 20.05 -1.53 -2.65
CA GLY A 142 18.99 -0.66 -2.16
C GLY A 142 18.16 -0.04 -3.29
N TYR A 143 17.14 0.71 -2.90
CA TYR A 143 16.08 1.20 -3.78
C TYR A 143 16.28 2.63 -4.28
N GLY A 144 17.46 3.24 -4.06
CA GLY A 144 17.66 4.66 -4.33
C GLY A 144 17.33 5.11 -5.76
N LYS A 145 17.55 4.24 -6.76
CA LYS A 145 17.18 4.50 -8.16
C LYS A 145 15.68 4.34 -8.45
N ASP A 146 14.98 3.56 -7.64
CA ASP A 146 13.57 3.21 -7.82
C ASP A 146 12.65 4.16 -7.02
N ILE A 147 13.20 4.86 -6.02
CA ILE A 147 12.50 5.87 -5.22
C ILE A 147 12.54 7.23 -5.94
N HIS A 148 11.44 7.58 -6.60
CA HIS A 148 11.26 8.87 -7.28
C HIS A 148 9.78 9.30 -7.30
N VAL A 149 9.50 10.56 -7.64
CA VAL A 149 8.12 11.07 -7.75
C VAL A 149 7.35 10.28 -8.80
N GLY A 150 6.15 9.82 -8.44
CA GLY A 150 5.29 8.99 -9.28
C GLY A 150 5.54 7.48 -9.14
N ALA A 151 6.57 7.07 -8.41
CA ALA A 151 6.74 5.66 -8.04
C ALA A 151 5.62 5.24 -7.08
N ALA A 152 5.07 4.05 -7.31
CA ALA A 152 4.16 3.39 -6.39
C ALA A 152 4.94 2.45 -5.47
N VAL A 153 4.61 2.46 -4.18
CA VAL A 153 5.29 1.70 -3.13
C VAL A 153 4.29 0.87 -2.35
N ILE A 154 4.72 -0.32 -1.94
CA ILE A 154 4.03 -1.19 -0.99
C ILE A 154 4.89 -1.24 0.27
N VAL A 155 4.34 -0.79 1.39
CA VAL A 155 5.02 -0.82 2.69
C VAL A 155 4.40 -1.92 3.53
N HIS A 156 5.19 -2.93 3.89
CA HIS A 156 4.77 -4.05 4.73
C HIS A 156 5.05 -3.79 6.21
N ASN A 157 4.29 -4.45 7.10
CA ASN A 157 4.50 -4.44 8.55
C ASN A 157 4.47 -3.02 9.15
N VAL A 158 3.53 -2.20 8.69
CA VAL A 158 3.39 -0.81 9.13
C VAL A 158 2.92 -0.81 10.58
N SER A 159 3.67 -0.16 11.45
CA SER A 159 3.32 -0.03 12.86
C SER A 159 2.91 1.41 13.16
N VAL A 160 1.82 1.58 13.90
CA VAL A 160 1.24 2.89 14.20
C VAL A 160 1.38 3.15 15.69
N PHE A 161 2.01 4.27 16.05
CA PHE A 161 2.28 4.62 17.44
C PHE A 161 1.86 6.05 17.72
N SER A 162 1.32 6.31 18.91
CA SER A 162 1.11 7.65 19.43
C SER A 162 2.24 8.00 20.41
N PRO A 163 2.91 9.17 20.27
CA PRO A 163 4.04 9.54 21.12
C PRO A 163 3.74 9.68 22.63
N ASN A 164 2.48 9.67 23.09
CA ASN A 164 2.05 9.34 24.47
C ASN A 164 0.54 9.60 24.70
N ARG A 165 -0.11 8.80 25.56
CA ARG A 165 -1.25 9.27 26.38
C ARG A 165 -0.65 9.78 27.69
N SER A 166 -0.95 11.02 28.06
CA SER A 166 -0.58 11.58 29.37
C SER A 166 -1.05 10.64 30.49
N HIS A 167 -0.11 10.18 31.31
CA HIS A 167 -0.42 9.72 32.67
C HIS A 167 -0.85 10.96 33.46
N HIS A 168 -2.14 11.05 33.76
CA HIS A 168 -2.68 11.96 34.75
C HIS A 168 -3.03 11.17 36.01
#